data_AF-V9G4S4-F1
#
_entry.id   AF-V9G4S4-F1
#
_cell.length_a   1.000
_cell.length_b   1.000
_cell.length_c   1.000
_cell.angle_alpha   90.00
_cell.angle_beta   90.00
_cell.angle_gamma   90.00
#
_symmetry.space_group_name_H-M   'P 1'
#
loop_
_entity.id
_entity.type
_entity.pdbx_description
1 polymer ?
#
loop_
_entity_poly.entity_id
_entity_poly.type
_entity_poly.pdbx_seq_one_letter_code
_entity_poly.pdbx_strand_id
1 'polypeptide(L)'
;MVKEAKETATKVFENEEFSFAYPATWKEVNVDVPVIRIALVDSNSTGSFAENLNVTSEPSSATPAEAAEDTSIALSTGQGGEVIQDYQQLDYIDYPEYNAGLLSGTYTHADQNTKILLAQYFVSTGETLYALNISYSEDSYNRGVEHLQAIIDSFQIKNPVNITNTNSAESSPFTEQNLFAEMMSHIVTEVVGDESIHEKTYNYILDHYELFPAVSEETYLASKQKVDSNVTSRQLLKNLNPYLNQMIEVSGVVIDITEEEIRQGIIVTEIHIVDDYDNSYVGFYAGATGDIYEEDFVTIRGVPTSLYYFDNISGGTTISILLGVSTIEIIE
;
A
#
# COMPACT_ATOMS: atom_id res chain seq x y z
N MET A 1 10.47 32.53 -20.18
CA MET A 1 9.07 32.53 -20.65
C MET A 1 8.48 31.21 -20.25
N VAL A 2 7.65 31.19 -19.21
CA VAL A 2 6.86 30.02 -18.84
C VAL A 2 5.73 29.96 -19.86
N LYS A 3 5.62 28.86 -20.60
CA LYS A 3 4.45 28.61 -21.46
C LYS A 3 3.26 28.40 -20.52
N GLU A 4 2.28 29.30 -20.56
CA GLU A 4 0.96 29.05 -19.99
C GLU A 4 0.40 27.75 -20.57
N ALA A 5 0.03 26.82 -19.69
CA ALA A 5 -0.75 25.66 -20.07
C ALA A 5 -2.09 26.16 -20.63
N LYS A 6 -2.42 25.77 -21.86
CA LYS A 6 -3.73 26.06 -22.45
C LYS A 6 -4.77 25.30 -21.64
N GLU A 7 -5.72 26.01 -21.02
CA GLU A 7 -6.94 25.37 -20.49
C GLU A 7 -7.58 24.52 -21.58
N THR A 8 -7.66 23.22 -21.34
CA THR A 8 -8.25 22.26 -22.27
C THR A 8 -9.73 22.16 -21.93
N ALA A 9 -10.61 22.46 -22.89
CA ALA A 9 -12.06 22.44 -22.65
C ALA A 9 -12.54 21.04 -22.23
N THR A 10 -13.38 20.96 -21.19
CA THR A 10 -13.93 19.71 -20.63
C THR A 10 -15.44 19.57 -20.88
N LYS A 11 -15.94 18.34 -20.82
CA LYS A 11 -17.35 17.96 -20.76
C LYS A 11 -17.61 17.17 -19.48
N VAL A 12 -18.85 17.10 -19.03
CA VAL A 12 -19.27 16.28 -17.90
C VAL A 12 -20.15 15.16 -18.41
N PHE A 13 -19.85 13.92 -18.02
CA PHE A 13 -20.75 12.80 -18.10
C PHE A 13 -21.50 12.68 -16.77
N GLU A 14 -22.80 12.40 -16.84
CA GLU A 14 -23.65 12.29 -15.68
C GLU A 14 -24.82 11.33 -15.97
N ASN A 15 -25.00 10.31 -15.12
CA ASN A 15 -26.17 9.43 -15.16
C ASN A 15 -26.79 9.32 -13.75
N GLU A 16 -27.61 8.31 -13.46
CA GLU A 16 -28.22 8.13 -12.13
C GLU A 16 -27.25 7.57 -11.08
N GLU A 17 -26.16 6.91 -11.51
CA GLU A 17 -25.20 6.22 -10.66
C GLU A 17 -23.99 7.10 -10.30
N PHE A 18 -23.42 7.80 -11.28
CA PHE A 18 -22.17 8.55 -11.13
C PHE A 18 -22.05 9.73 -12.12
N SER A 19 -21.03 10.56 -11.91
CA SER A 19 -20.62 11.63 -12.83
C SER A 19 -19.10 11.79 -12.85
N PHE A 20 -18.56 12.30 -13.96
CA PHE A 20 -17.15 12.70 -14.07
C PHE A 20 -16.95 13.68 -15.23
N ALA A 21 -15.90 14.50 -15.15
CA ALA A 21 -15.45 15.37 -16.22
C ALA A 21 -14.43 14.65 -17.11
N TYR A 22 -14.44 14.95 -18.41
CA TYR A 22 -13.51 14.38 -19.39
C TYR A 22 -13.18 15.40 -20.50
N PRO A 23 -12.08 15.23 -21.26
CA PRO A 23 -11.71 16.17 -22.32
C PRO A 23 -12.78 16.27 -23.41
N ALA A 24 -13.15 17.49 -23.81
CA ALA A 24 -14.25 17.71 -24.75
C ALA A 24 -14.02 17.10 -26.15
N THR A 25 -12.77 16.78 -26.48
CA THR A 25 -12.32 16.12 -27.71
C THR A 25 -12.61 14.62 -27.75
N TRP A 26 -12.85 14.00 -26.59
CA TRP A 26 -13.17 12.59 -26.50
C TRP A 26 -14.63 12.36 -26.89
N LYS A 27 -14.87 11.24 -27.57
CA LYS A 27 -16.18 10.87 -28.11
C LYS A 27 -16.65 9.57 -27.52
N GLU A 28 -17.93 9.53 -27.17
CA GLU A 28 -18.60 8.31 -26.74
C GLU A 28 -18.67 7.30 -27.88
N VAL A 29 -18.39 6.05 -27.56
CA VAL A 29 -18.51 4.90 -28.46
C VAL A 29 -19.44 3.87 -27.83
N ASN A 30 -20.30 3.27 -28.64
CA ASN A 30 -21.18 2.21 -28.17
C ASN A 30 -20.42 0.88 -28.19
N VAL A 31 -20.33 0.24 -27.03
CA VAL A 31 -19.75 -1.10 -26.85
C VAL A 31 -20.83 -2.02 -26.29
N ASP A 32 -21.07 -3.14 -26.98
CA ASP A 32 -22.11 -4.11 -26.61
C ASP A 32 -21.61 -5.05 -25.50
N VAL A 33 -21.28 -4.46 -24.35
CA VAL A 33 -20.75 -5.17 -23.17
C VAL A 33 -21.58 -4.77 -21.94
N PRO A 34 -22.36 -5.68 -21.34
CA PRO A 34 -23.33 -5.34 -20.30
C PRO A 34 -22.78 -4.64 -19.05
N VAL A 35 -21.51 -4.87 -18.71
CA VAL A 35 -20.87 -4.26 -17.54
C VAL A 35 -20.35 -2.85 -17.82
N ILE A 36 -20.15 -2.47 -19.09
CA ILE A 36 -19.67 -1.14 -19.45
C ILE A 36 -20.83 -0.14 -19.42
N ARG A 37 -20.67 0.93 -18.65
CA ARG A 37 -21.65 2.02 -18.50
C ARG A 37 -21.38 3.18 -19.45
N ILE A 38 -20.12 3.38 -19.82
CA ILE A 38 -19.69 4.35 -20.81
C ILE A 38 -18.33 3.94 -21.36
N ALA A 39 -18.10 4.19 -22.65
CA ALA A 39 -16.79 4.13 -23.27
C ALA A 39 -16.54 5.41 -24.09
N LEU A 40 -15.34 5.97 -23.97
CA LEU A 40 -14.88 7.18 -24.62
C LEU A 40 -13.57 6.88 -25.35
N VAL A 41 -13.38 7.49 -26.51
CA VAL A 41 -12.13 7.41 -27.29
C VAL A 41 -11.67 8.82 -27.67
N ASP A 42 -10.37 9.07 -27.57
CA ASP A 42 -9.77 10.31 -28.08
C ASP A 42 -9.73 10.30 -29.60
N SER A 43 -10.51 11.19 -30.19
CA SER A 43 -10.59 11.36 -31.64
C SER A 43 -9.39 12.09 -32.25
N ASN A 44 -8.48 12.60 -31.43
CA ASN A 44 -7.25 13.28 -31.84
C ASN A 44 -5.98 12.45 -31.60
N SER A 45 -6.13 11.17 -31.26
CA SER A 45 -5.01 10.23 -31.11
C SER A 45 -4.10 10.26 -32.36
N THR A 46 -2.80 10.48 -32.14
CA THR A 46 -1.81 10.60 -33.22
C THR A 46 -1.06 9.29 -33.49
N GLY A 47 -1.24 8.29 -32.63
CA GLY A 47 -0.58 6.98 -32.69
C GLY A 47 -1.47 5.89 -33.28
N SER A 48 -0.96 4.65 -33.33
CA SER A 48 -1.74 3.47 -33.73
C SER A 48 -2.83 3.14 -32.72
N PHE A 49 -2.60 3.47 -31.45
CA PHE A 49 -3.51 3.23 -30.34
C PHE A 49 -4.38 4.46 -30.14
N ALA A 50 -5.68 4.26 -30.03
CA ALA A 50 -6.59 5.33 -29.67
C ALA A 50 -6.75 5.34 -28.15
N GLU A 51 -6.29 6.42 -27.51
CA GLU A 51 -6.48 6.66 -26.08
C GLU A 51 -7.97 6.53 -25.74
N ASN A 52 -8.27 5.85 -24.64
CA ASN A 52 -9.64 5.53 -24.30
C ASN A 52 -9.88 5.48 -22.80
N LEU A 53 -11.15 5.64 -22.44
CA LEU A 53 -11.65 5.53 -21.07
C LEU A 53 -12.92 4.70 -21.13
N ASN A 54 -13.09 3.77 -20.19
CA ASN A 54 -14.39 3.16 -19.95
C ASN A 54 -14.67 3.14 -18.45
N VAL A 55 -15.95 3.11 -18.11
CA VAL A 55 -16.39 2.87 -16.73
C VAL A 55 -17.23 1.60 -16.73
N THR A 56 -16.86 0.65 -15.88
CA THR A 56 -17.68 -0.53 -15.59
C THR A 56 -18.36 -0.39 -14.23
N SER A 57 -19.50 -1.06 -14.06
CA SER A 57 -20.05 -1.31 -12.73
C SER A 57 -20.62 -2.71 -12.61
N GLU A 58 -20.32 -3.36 -11.49
CA GLU A 58 -20.76 -4.72 -11.21
C GLU A 58 -21.11 -4.94 -9.73
N PRO A 59 -22.05 -5.84 -9.42
CA PRO A 59 -22.34 -6.22 -8.04
C PRO A 59 -21.13 -6.90 -7.41
N SER A 60 -20.56 -6.28 -6.37
CA SER A 60 -19.41 -6.79 -5.64
C SER A 60 -19.30 -6.10 -4.28
N SER A 61 -18.87 -6.86 -3.28
CA SER A 61 -18.51 -6.33 -1.96
C SER A 61 -17.01 -6.14 -1.78
N ALA A 62 -16.22 -6.35 -2.84
CA ALA A 62 -14.78 -6.16 -2.79
C ALA A 62 -14.44 -4.72 -2.42
N THR A 63 -13.40 -4.58 -1.61
CA THR A 63 -12.71 -3.32 -1.40
C THR A 63 -11.94 -2.92 -2.66
N PRO A 64 -11.62 -1.63 -2.83
CA PRO A 64 -10.76 -1.18 -3.93
C PRO A 64 -9.39 -1.87 -3.96
N ALA A 65 -8.85 -2.24 -2.80
CA ALA A 65 -7.56 -2.93 -2.67
C ALA A 65 -7.65 -4.36 -3.18
N GLU A 66 -8.65 -5.13 -2.71
CA GLU A 66 -8.91 -6.49 -3.22
C GLU A 66 -9.16 -6.48 -4.73
N ALA A 67 -9.97 -5.52 -5.23
CA ALA A 67 -10.22 -5.37 -6.64
C ALA A 67 -8.95 -5.07 -7.46
N ALA A 68 -8.06 -4.24 -6.94
CA ALA A 68 -6.79 -3.93 -7.58
C ALA A 68 -5.85 -5.15 -7.59
N GLU A 69 -5.75 -5.87 -6.49
CA GLU A 69 -4.94 -7.09 -6.38
C GLU A 69 -5.45 -8.16 -7.35
N ASP A 70 -6.75 -8.47 -7.31
CA ASP A 70 -7.39 -9.44 -8.21
C ASP A 70 -7.17 -9.07 -9.68
N THR A 71 -7.31 -7.78 -10.01
CA THR A 71 -7.08 -7.29 -11.37
C THR A 71 -5.63 -7.44 -11.78
N SER A 72 -4.68 -7.13 -10.90
CA SER A 72 -3.24 -7.26 -11.17
C SER A 72 -2.87 -8.72 -11.44
N ILE A 73 -3.35 -9.65 -10.61
CA ILE A 73 -3.17 -11.10 -10.77
C ILE A 73 -3.81 -11.56 -12.08
N ALA A 74 -5.05 -11.16 -12.35
CA ALA A 74 -5.79 -11.53 -13.55
C ALA A 74 -5.04 -11.11 -14.83
N LEU A 75 -4.60 -9.84 -14.91
CA LEU A 75 -3.90 -9.32 -16.09
C LEU A 75 -2.52 -9.95 -16.24
N SER A 76 -1.78 -10.15 -15.14
CA SER A 76 -0.46 -10.82 -15.15
C SER A 76 -0.54 -12.29 -15.57
N THR A 77 -1.66 -12.96 -15.30
CA THR A 77 -1.90 -14.37 -15.66
C THR A 77 -2.60 -14.55 -17.02
N GLY A 78 -2.81 -13.46 -17.76
CA GLY A 78 -3.31 -13.49 -19.14
C GLY A 78 -4.84 -13.42 -19.29
N GLN A 79 -5.59 -13.05 -18.25
CA GLN A 79 -7.04 -12.83 -18.39
C GLN A 79 -7.39 -11.67 -19.33
N GLY A 80 -6.45 -10.75 -19.58
CA GLY A 80 -6.58 -9.74 -20.63
C GLY A 80 -6.58 -10.30 -22.06
N GLY A 81 -6.43 -11.61 -22.21
CA GLY A 81 -6.55 -12.34 -23.47
C GLY A 81 -5.39 -12.05 -24.43
N GLU A 82 -5.66 -12.16 -25.73
CA GLU A 82 -4.64 -11.90 -26.74
C GLU A 82 -4.28 -10.42 -26.85
N VAL A 83 -5.12 -9.50 -26.34
CA VAL A 83 -4.98 -8.04 -26.53
C VAL A 83 -4.00 -7.41 -25.53
N ILE A 84 -4.02 -7.87 -24.27
CA ILE A 84 -3.15 -7.37 -23.20
C ILE A 84 -2.05 -8.40 -22.95
N GLN A 85 -0.81 -8.06 -23.30
CA GLN A 85 0.37 -8.91 -23.11
C GLN A 85 1.37 -8.23 -22.18
N ASP A 86 2.20 -9.02 -21.49
CA ASP A 86 3.30 -8.52 -20.66
C ASP A 86 2.87 -7.46 -19.62
N TYR A 87 1.73 -7.69 -18.96
CA TYR A 87 1.25 -6.77 -17.94
C TYR A 87 2.24 -6.65 -16.78
N GLN A 88 2.49 -5.42 -16.35
CA GLN A 88 3.32 -5.08 -15.19
C GLN A 88 2.60 -4.03 -14.36
N GLN A 89 2.27 -4.36 -13.11
CA GLN A 89 1.84 -3.36 -12.14
C GLN A 89 2.97 -2.37 -11.88
N LEU A 90 2.62 -1.08 -11.77
CA LEU A 90 3.54 -0.01 -11.42
C LEU A 90 3.32 0.50 -10.00
N ASP A 91 2.08 0.80 -9.63
CA ASP A 91 1.75 1.36 -8.32
C ASP A 91 0.28 1.12 -8.00
N TYR A 92 -0.04 1.16 -6.71
CA TYR A 92 -1.41 1.23 -6.21
C TYR A 92 -1.49 2.33 -5.16
N ILE A 93 -2.47 3.23 -5.33
CA ILE A 93 -2.74 4.33 -4.40
C ILE A 93 -4.13 4.11 -3.83
N ASP A 94 -4.22 3.88 -2.53
CA ASP A 94 -5.50 3.78 -1.83
C ASP A 94 -6.07 5.18 -1.52
N TYR A 95 -7.38 5.33 -1.64
CA TYR A 95 -8.15 6.53 -1.34
C TYR A 95 -9.33 6.16 -0.41
N PRO A 96 -9.04 5.79 0.85
CA PRO A 96 -10.03 5.23 1.77
C PRO A 96 -11.18 6.21 2.07
N GLU A 97 -10.91 7.52 2.03
CA GLU A 97 -11.91 8.57 2.23
C GLU A 97 -13.02 8.57 1.17
N TYR A 98 -12.74 8.02 -0.01
CA TYR A 98 -13.68 7.87 -1.12
C TYR A 98 -14.12 6.41 -1.31
N ASN A 99 -13.69 5.50 -0.42
CA ASN A 99 -13.75 4.05 -0.62
C ASN A 99 -13.29 3.69 -2.03
N ALA A 100 -12.13 4.20 -2.41
CA ALA A 100 -11.60 4.13 -3.75
C ALA A 100 -10.11 3.77 -3.78
N GLY A 101 -9.58 3.42 -4.95
CA GLY A 101 -8.16 3.09 -5.12
C GLY A 101 -7.75 3.20 -6.59
N LEU A 102 -6.52 3.63 -6.86
CA LEU A 102 -5.96 3.76 -8.20
C LEU A 102 -4.84 2.76 -8.42
N LEU A 103 -5.10 1.76 -9.26
CA LEU A 103 -4.10 0.85 -9.78
C LEU A 103 -3.51 1.40 -11.07
N SER A 104 -2.19 1.54 -11.13
CA SER A 104 -1.45 1.87 -12.35
C SER A 104 -0.61 0.69 -12.81
N GLY A 105 -0.63 0.39 -14.10
CA GLY A 105 0.17 -0.66 -14.71
C GLY A 105 0.50 -0.38 -16.17
N THR A 106 1.39 -1.17 -16.75
CA THR A 106 1.67 -1.14 -18.19
C THR A 106 1.42 -2.48 -18.83
N TYR A 107 1.15 -2.50 -20.12
CA TYR A 107 1.08 -3.72 -20.92
C TYR A 107 1.45 -3.44 -22.38
N THR A 108 1.75 -4.49 -23.14
CA THR A 108 1.94 -4.46 -24.59
C THR A 108 0.62 -4.78 -25.29
N HIS A 109 0.11 -3.86 -26.11
CA HIS A 109 -1.09 -4.11 -26.92
C HIS A 109 -0.74 -4.96 -28.14
N ALA A 110 -1.23 -6.19 -28.20
CA ALA A 110 -0.74 -7.21 -29.14
C ALA A 110 -0.84 -6.84 -30.63
N ASP A 111 -1.98 -6.27 -31.04
CA ASP A 111 -2.20 -5.93 -32.46
C ASP A 111 -1.27 -4.83 -32.99
N GLN A 112 -0.64 -4.08 -32.08
CA GLN A 112 0.08 -2.85 -32.43
C GLN A 112 1.53 -2.85 -31.93
N ASN A 113 1.87 -3.79 -31.05
CA ASN A 113 3.15 -3.84 -30.35
C ASN A 113 3.50 -2.50 -29.68
N THR A 114 2.46 -1.84 -29.15
CA THR A 114 2.55 -0.52 -28.51
C THR A 114 2.42 -0.70 -27.00
N LYS A 115 3.34 -0.11 -26.24
CA LYS A 115 3.27 -0.10 -24.78
C LYS A 115 2.21 0.89 -24.32
N ILE A 116 1.31 0.41 -23.49
CA ILE A 116 0.15 1.13 -22.95
C ILE A 116 0.35 1.29 -21.46
N LEU A 117 0.08 2.49 -20.96
CA LEU A 117 -0.18 2.72 -19.54
C LEU A 117 -1.68 2.59 -19.29
N LEU A 118 -2.02 1.78 -18.31
CA LEU A 118 -3.36 1.54 -17.82
C LEU A 118 -3.49 2.10 -16.40
N ALA A 119 -4.43 3.02 -16.20
CA ALA A 119 -4.83 3.53 -14.90
C ALA A 119 -6.27 3.07 -14.61
N GLN A 120 -6.51 2.44 -13.47
CA GLN A 120 -7.80 1.86 -13.07
C GLN A 120 -8.18 2.41 -11.71
N TYR A 121 -9.18 3.29 -11.68
CA TYR A 121 -9.72 3.89 -10.47
C TYR A 121 -10.96 3.12 -10.03
N PHE A 122 -10.81 2.36 -8.96
CA PHE A 122 -11.85 1.56 -8.34
C PHE A 122 -12.59 2.40 -7.30
N VAL A 123 -13.92 2.33 -7.26
CA VAL A 123 -14.75 2.94 -6.20
C VAL A 123 -15.78 1.91 -5.77
N SER A 124 -15.79 1.56 -4.48
CA SER A 124 -16.72 0.58 -3.91
C SER A 124 -17.86 1.28 -3.15
N THR A 125 -19.08 0.75 -3.28
CA THR A 125 -20.21 1.14 -2.41
C THR A 125 -20.53 0.07 -1.37
N GLY A 126 -19.74 -1.00 -1.30
CA GLY A 126 -20.00 -2.20 -0.50
C GLY A 126 -20.99 -3.20 -1.13
N GLU A 127 -21.76 -2.75 -2.14
CA GLU A 127 -22.66 -3.61 -2.93
C GLU A 127 -22.36 -3.56 -4.43
N THR A 128 -21.66 -2.53 -4.89
CA THR A 128 -21.28 -2.33 -6.28
C THR A 128 -19.85 -1.81 -6.35
N LEU A 129 -19.05 -2.41 -7.21
CA LEU A 129 -17.73 -1.94 -7.57
C LEU A 129 -17.81 -1.20 -8.91
N TYR A 130 -17.34 0.04 -8.92
CA TYR A 130 -17.13 0.82 -10.13
C TYR A 130 -15.64 0.79 -10.47
N ALA A 131 -15.30 0.58 -11.75
CA ALA A 131 -13.92 0.70 -12.21
C ALA A 131 -13.88 1.68 -13.40
N LEU A 132 -13.19 2.80 -13.23
CA LEU A 132 -12.87 3.75 -14.29
C LEU A 132 -11.49 3.41 -14.83
N ASN A 133 -11.45 2.92 -16.07
CA ASN A 133 -10.25 2.43 -16.73
C ASN A 133 -9.82 3.42 -17.80
N ILE A 134 -8.59 3.92 -17.73
CA ILE A 134 -8.02 4.85 -18.72
C ILE A 134 -6.76 4.24 -19.30
N SER A 135 -6.69 4.19 -20.63
CA SER A 135 -5.52 3.67 -21.37
C SER A 135 -4.88 4.76 -22.20
N TYR A 136 -3.57 4.95 -22.02
CA TYR A 136 -2.73 5.85 -22.82
C TYR A 136 -1.59 5.09 -23.48
N SER A 137 -1.29 5.40 -24.73
CA SER A 137 0.00 4.99 -25.30
C SER A 137 1.15 5.69 -24.57
N GLU A 138 2.31 5.02 -24.45
CA GLU A 138 3.50 5.59 -23.79
C GLU A 138 3.90 6.97 -24.39
N ASP A 139 3.77 7.13 -25.72
CA ASP A 139 4.02 8.39 -26.43
C ASP A 139 3.05 9.53 -26.03
N SER A 140 1.81 9.19 -25.68
CA SER A 140 0.79 10.15 -25.28
C SER A 140 0.76 10.42 -23.78
N TYR A 141 1.37 9.56 -22.96
CA TYR A 141 1.34 9.65 -21.49
C TYR A 141 1.82 11.02 -20.97
N ASN A 142 2.94 11.53 -21.50
CA ASN A 142 3.49 12.84 -21.10
C ASN A 142 2.55 14.02 -21.38
N ARG A 143 1.49 13.83 -22.18
CA ARG A 143 0.43 14.82 -22.45
C ARG A 143 -0.89 14.49 -21.72
N GLY A 144 -1.05 13.25 -21.25
CA GLY A 144 -2.28 12.71 -20.67
C GLY A 144 -2.34 12.72 -19.14
N VAL A 145 -1.21 12.80 -18.43
CA VAL A 145 -1.18 12.79 -16.94
C VAL A 145 -2.02 13.92 -16.34
N GLU A 146 -1.97 15.11 -16.93
CA GLU A 146 -2.77 16.26 -16.47
C GLU A 146 -4.28 16.02 -16.60
N HIS A 147 -4.71 15.23 -17.58
CA HIS A 147 -6.13 14.86 -17.75
C HIS A 147 -6.53 13.69 -16.84
N LEU A 148 -5.62 12.76 -16.58
CA LEU A 148 -5.87 11.61 -15.71
C LEU A 148 -6.32 12.06 -14.31
N GLN A 149 -5.53 12.91 -13.66
CA GLN A 149 -5.87 13.38 -12.31
C GLN A 149 -7.17 14.18 -12.31
N ALA A 150 -7.38 15.06 -13.30
CA ALA A 150 -8.60 15.85 -13.40
C ALA A 150 -9.86 14.99 -13.62
N ILE A 151 -9.76 13.88 -14.34
CA ILE A 151 -10.85 12.92 -14.50
C ILE A 151 -11.14 12.23 -13.17
N ILE A 152 -10.10 11.71 -12.49
CA ILE A 152 -10.22 11.02 -11.20
C ILE A 152 -10.84 11.94 -10.14
N ASP A 153 -10.31 13.16 -9.98
CA ASP A 153 -10.79 14.14 -9.00
C ASP A 153 -12.26 14.54 -9.21
N SER A 154 -12.75 14.40 -10.45
CA SER A 154 -14.12 14.75 -10.81
C SER A 154 -15.10 13.59 -10.70
N PHE A 155 -14.61 12.36 -10.46
CA PHE A 155 -15.45 11.16 -10.41
C PHE A 155 -16.23 11.10 -9.10
N GLN A 156 -17.56 11.02 -9.20
CA GLN A 156 -18.46 11.04 -8.05
C GLN A 156 -19.58 10.02 -8.22
N ILE A 157 -19.85 9.23 -7.16
CA ILE A 157 -21.02 8.36 -7.04
C ILE A 157 -22.19 9.18 -6.46
N LYS A 158 -23.38 9.08 -7.06
CA LYS A 158 -24.53 9.93 -6.70
C LYS A 158 -25.34 9.46 -5.50
N ASN A 159 -25.32 8.17 -5.20
CA ASN A 159 -25.97 7.57 -4.04
C ASN A 159 -24.98 6.70 -3.25
N PRO A 160 -23.94 7.29 -2.63
CA PRO A 160 -23.05 6.51 -1.80
C PRO A 160 -23.87 5.90 -0.66
N VAL A 161 -23.82 4.57 -0.50
CA VAL A 161 -24.34 3.94 0.71
C VAL A 161 -23.50 4.50 1.85
N ASN A 162 -24.14 5.20 2.79
CA ASN A 162 -23.51 5.57 4.05
C ASN A 162 -23.24 4.28 4.83
N ILE A 163 -22.10 3.65 4.56
CA ILE A 163 -21.59 2.62 5.45
C ILE A 163 -21.11 3.36 6.70
N THR A 164 -22.00 3.47 7.69
CA THR A 164 -21.59 3.80 9.06
C THR A 164 -20.79 2.61 9.59
N ASN A 165 -19.52 2.54 9.22
CA ASN A 165 -18.55 1.83 10.02
C ASN A 165 -18.34 2.67 11.27
N THR A 166 -19.06 2.33 12.34
CA THR A 166 -18.65 2.68 13.71
C THR A 166 -17.30 2.05 13.98
N ASN A 167 -16.26 2.78 13.56
CA ASN A 167 -14.86 2.84 14.00
C ASN A 167 -13.99 3.37 12.84
N SER A 168 -14.37 4.50 12.24
CA SER A 168 -13.47 5.28 11.39
C SER A 168 -12.72 6.26 12.29
N ALA A 169 -11.51 5.89 12.72
CA ALA A 169 -10.52 6.92 13.03
C ALA A 169 -10.22 7.66 11.72
N GLU A 170 -10.15 8.99 11.77
CA GLU A 170 -9.84 9.83 10.62
C GLU A 170 -8.52 9.36 9.98
N SER A 171 -8.56 8.74 8.80
CA SER A 171 -7.36 8.36 8.06
C SER A 171 -6.77 9.62 7.42
N SER A 172 -5.79 10.21 8.09
CA SER A 172 -4.89 11.20 7.48
C SER A 172 -4.12 10.54 6.34
N PRO A 173 -3.77 11.27 5.27
CA PRO A 173 -2.92 10.76 4.18
C PRO A 173 -1.65 10.10 4.73
N PHE A 174 -1.07 9.13 4.01
CA PHE A 174 0.30 8.66 4.31
C PHE A 174 1.25 9.87 4.26
N THR A 175 1.61 10.34 5.45
CA THR A 175 2.59 11.36 5.72
C THR A 175 3.83 10.68 6.27
N GLU A 176 4.94 11.41 6.32
CA GLU A 176 6.12 10.99 7.09
C GLU A 176 5.75 10.57 8.54
N GLN A 177 4.67 11.13 9.10
CA GLN A 177 4.26 10.93 10.49
C GLN A 177 3.56 9.59 10.74
N ASN A 178 2.76 9.10 9.80
CA ASN A 178 2.03 7.85 9.98
C ASN A 178 2.60 6.68 9.15
N LEU A 179 3.56 6.92 8.25
CA LEU A 179 4.10 5.89 7.35
C LEU A 179 4.47 4.59 8.06
N PHE A 180 5.28 4.66 9.12
CA PHE A 180 5.70 3.44 9.84
C PHE A 180 4.56 2.80 10.64
N ALA A 181 3.64 3.60 11.20
CA ALA A 181 2.50 3.08 11.95
C ALA A 181 1.55 2.29 11.04
N GLU A 182 1.29 2.82 9.84
CA GLU A 182 0.48 2.15 8.83
C GLU A 182 1.19 0.92 8.25
N MET A 183 2.49 1.01 7.97
CA MET A 183 3.28 -0.13 7.52
C MET A 183 3.20 -1.28 8.53
N MET A 184 3.37 -0.99 9.82
CA MET A 184 3.21 -1.98 10.88
C MET A 184 1.78 -2.50 10.99
N SER A 185 0.76 -1.69 10.69
CA SER A 185 -0.63 -2.13 10.63
C SER A 185 -0.81 -3.24 9.59
N HIS A 186 -0.28 -3.03 8.37
CA HIS A 186 -0.32 -4.02 7.30
C HIS A 186 0.49 -5.29 7.65
N ILE A 187 1.72 -5.12 8.12
CA ILE A 187 2.61 -6.24 8.48
C ILE A 187 1.98 -7.12 9.56
N VAL A 188 1.39 -6.52 10.60
CA VAL A 188 0.75 -7.30 11.67
C VAL A 188 -0.41 -8.11 11.13
N THR A 189 -1.24 -7.52 10.28
CA THR A 189 -2.35 -8.25 9.66
C THR A 189 -1.87 -9.37 8.74
N GLU A 190 -0.77 -9.19 8.03
CA GLU A 190 -0.22 -10.26 7.19
C GLU A 190 0.46 -11.38 8.01
N VAL A 191 1.30 -11.02 8.97
CA VAL A 191 2.13 -11.96 9.74
C VAL A 191 1.34 -12.68 10.84
N VAL A 192 0.40 -11.98 11.48
CA VAL A 192 -0.40 -12.51 12.61
C VAL A 192 -1.76 -13.03 12.14
N GLY A 193 -2.24 -12.60 10.96
CA GLY A 193 -3.54 -12.98 10.40
C GLY A 193 -4.63 -11.95 10.70
N ASP A 194 -5.85 -12.40 11.04
CA ASP A 194 -7.05 -11.54 11.24
C ASP A 194 -6.95 -10.52 12.41
N GLU A 195 -5.78 -10.32 13.00
CA GLU A 195 -5.53 -9.33 14.04
C GLU A 195 -4.86 -8.08 13.45
N SER A 196 -5.41 -6.90 13.77
CA SER A 196 -4.76 -5.62 13.47
C SER A 196 -3.78 -5.24 14.57
N ILE A 197 -2.85 -4.33 14.24
CA ILE A 197 -1.99 -3.70 15.23
C ILE A 197 -2.83 -3.12 16.39
N HIS A 198 -2.40 -3.37 17.62
CA HIS A 198 -3.08 -2.79 18.77
C HIS A 198 -2.92 -1.26 18.77
N GLU A 199 -4.04 -0.54 18.97
CA GLU A 199 -4.11 0.93 19.04
C GLU A 199 -3.01 1.59 19.90
N LYS A 200 -2.60 0.96 21.01
CA LYS A 200 -1.54 1.48 21.89
C LYS A 200 -0.19 1.54 21.18
N THR A 201 0.13 0.50 20.42
CA THR A 201 1.38 0.42 19.65
C THR A 201 1.32 1.39 18.47
N TYR A 202 0.21 1.38 17.73
CA TYR A 202 -0.02 2.29 16.61
C TYR A 202 0.13 3.75 17.04
N ASN A 203 -0.57 4.18 18.09
CA ASN A 203 -0.50 5.55 18.59
C ASN A 203 0.89 5.89 19.14
N TYR A 204 1.59 4.95 19.78
CA TYR A 204 2.95 5.20 20.24
C TYR A 204 3.91 5.50 19.08
N ILE A 205 3.81 4.71 18.00
CA ILE A 205 4.60 4.91 16.79
C ILE A 205 4.27 6.27 16.17
N LEU A 206 2.98 6.57 16.00
CA LEU A 206 2.51 7.83 15.42
C LEU A 206 2.99 9.06 16.22
N ASP A 207 2.89 9.01 17.54
CA ASP A 207 3.30 10.08 18.46
C ASP A 207 4.84 10.29 18.50
N HIS A 208 5.62 9.34 17.99
CA HIS A 208 7.09 9.33 18.02
C HIS A 208 7.69 8.91 16.67
N TYR A 209 7.03 9.26 15.57
CA TYR A 209 7.37 8.78 14.21
C TYR A 209 8.83 9.05 13.83
N GLU A 210 9.43 10.12 14.35
CA GLU A 210 10.84 10.46 14.14
C GLU A 210 11.83 9.42 14.69
N LEU A 211 11.36 8.50 15.54
CA LEU A 211 12.14 7.41 16.10
C LEU A 211 12.05 6.13 15.27
N PHE A 212 11.23 6.08 14.21
CA PHE A 212 10.96 4.87 13.46
C PHE A 212 11.12 5.08 11.94
N PRO A 213 12.36 4.97 11.40
CA PRO A 213 13.60 4.62 12.10
C PRO A 213 14.33 5.82 12.72
N ALA A 214 15.07 5.57 13.81
CA ALA A 214 15.93 6.57 14.45
C ALA A 214 17.32 6.61 13.77
N VAL A 215 17.39 7.25 12.59
CA VAL A 215 18.60 7.29 11.73
C VAL A 215 19.63 8.37 12.08
N SER A 216 19.22 9.43 12.78
CA SER A 216 20.13 10.51 13.17
C SER A 216 20.71 10.25 14.56
N GLU A 217 21.88 10.83 14.87
CA GLU A 217 22.47 10.72 16.22
C GLU A 217 21.51 11.22 17.31
N GLU A 218 20.75 12.28 17.03
CA GLU A 218 19.76 12.84 17.94
C GLU A 218 18.61 11.86 18.20
N THR A 219 17.99 11.33 17.15
CA THR A 219 16.86 10.40 17.26
C THR A 219 17.30 9.06 17.84
N TYR A 220 18.52 8.61 17.56
CA TYR A 220 19.12 7.43 18.17
C TYR A 220 19.29 7.56 19.68
N LEU A 221 19.84 8.69 20.15
CA LEU A 221 19.97 8.97 21.60
C LEU A 221 18.60 9.12 22.26
N ALA A 222 17.63 9.73 21.58
CA ALA A 222 16.26 9.85 22.07
C ALA A 222 15.58 8.47 22.20
N SER A 223 15.77 7.58 21.23
CA SER A 223 15.28 6.19 21.27
C SER A 223 15.85 5.43 22.48
N LYS A 224 17.17 5.51 22.71
CA LYS A 224 17.84 4.95 23.89
C LYS A 224 17.23 5.42 25.22
N GLN A 225 16.87 6.70 25.33
CA GLN A 225 16.27 7.26 26.55
C GLN A 225 14.82 6.84 26.79
N LYS A 226 14.10 6.43 25.74
CA LYS A 226 12.70 5.99 25.82
C LYS A 226 12.55 4.56 26.31
N VAL A 227 13.63 3.77 26.29
CA VAL A 227 13.65 2.37 26.75
C VAL A 227 13.27 2.27 28.23
N ASP A 228 12.27 1.45 28.54
CA ASP A 228 11.99 1.05 29.92
C ASP A 228 12.82 -0.19 30.30
N SER A 229 13.92 0.03 31.01
CA SER A 229 14.85 -1.02 31.45
C SER A 229 14.25 -2.01 32.46
N ASN A 230 13.02 -1.78 32.95
CA ASN A 230 12.35 -2.70 33.87
C ASN A 230 11.52 -3.77 33.15
N VAL A 231 11.40 -3.67 31.82
CA VAL A 231 10.67 -4.63 31.01
C VAL A 231 11.59 -5.79 30.64
N THR A 232 11.13 -7.01 30.90
CA THR A 232 11.87 -8.24 30.64
C THR A 232 11.12 -9.13 29.65
N SER A 233 11.85 -9.99 28.95
CA SER A 233 11.29 -11.01 28.05
C SER A 233 10.18 -11.84 28.70
N ARG A 234 10.38 -12.24 29.96
CA ARG A 234 9.39 -12.99 30.76
C ARG A 234 8.08 -12.22 31.00
N GLN A 235 8.14 -10.90 31.14
CA GLN A 235 6.95 -10.08 31.30
C GLN A 235 6.18 -9.98 29.97
N LEU A 236 6.90 -9.75 28.88
CA LEU A 236 6.33 -9.63 27.53
C LEU A 236 5.60 -10.91 27.12
N LEU A 237 6.23 -12.07 27.26
CA LEU A 237 5.65 -13.37 26.92
C LEU A 237 4.46 -13.75 27.81
N LYS A 238 4.44 -13.31 29.07
CA LYS A 238 3.34 -13.59 29.99
C LYS A 238 2.10 -12.77 29.66
N ASN A 239 2.28 -11.49 29.34
CA ASN A 239 1.21 -10.58 29.00
C ASN A 239 1.80 -9.32 28.34
N LEU A 240 1.61 -9.20 27.03
CA LEU A 240 2.15 -8.10 26.23
C LEU A 240 1.44 -6.76 26.49
N ASN A 241 0.14 -6.81 26.80
CA ASN A 241 -0.77 -5.65 26.83
C ASN A 241 -0.34 -4.43 27.68
N PRO A 242 0.36 -4.58 28.82
CA PRO A 242 0.86 -3.45 29.60
C PRO A 242 2.03 -2.72 28.93
N TYR A 243 2.72 -3.35 27.98
CA TYR A 243 3.99 -2.90 27.41
C TYR A 243 3.86 -2.42 25.95
N LEU A 244 2.66 -2.49 25.37
CA LEU A 244 2.37 -2.11 23.96
C LEU A 244 2.63 -0.63 23.63
N ASN A 245 2.76 0.23 24.64
CA ASN A 245 3.11 1.65 24.48
C ASN A 245 4.45 1.99 25.13
N GLN A 246 5.37 1.04 25.16
CA GLN A 246 6.69 1.21 25.77
C GLN A 246 7.78 0.77 24.78
N MET A 247 8.81 1.61 24.63
CA MET A 247 10.04 1.20 23.96
C MET A 247 10.74 0.18 24.86
N ILE A 248 11.10 -0.96 24.28
CA ILE A 248 11.88 -2.00 24.93
C ILE A 248 13.25 -2.13 24.25
N GLU A 249 14.17 -2.77 24.95
CA GLU A 249 15.47 -3.15 24.42
C GLU A 249 15.64 -4.66 24.58
N VAL A 250 16.01 -5.32 23.49
CA VAL A 250 16.29 -6.76 23.45
C VAL A 250 17.61 -6.97 22.73
N SER A 251 18.42 -7.90 23.22
CA SER A 251 19.68 -8.28 22.56
C SER A 251 19.69 -9.77 22.32
N GLY A 252 20.27 -10.18 21.20
CA GLY A 252 20.27 -11.56 20.77
C GLY A 252 21.08 -11.79 19.50
N VAL A 253 21.21 -13.06 19.14
CA VAL A 253 21.84 -13.50 17.90
C VAL A 253 20.84 -13.40 16.77
N VAL A 254 21.23 -12.82 15.64
CA VAL A 254 20.45 -12.82 14.39
C VAL A 254 20.44 -14.23 13.82
N ILE A 255 19.23 -14.79 13.64
CA ILE A 255 19.05 -16.13 13.04
C ILE A 255 18.44 -16.08 11.65
N ASP A 256 17.82 -14.96 11.27
CA ASP A 256 17.38 -14.65 9.93
C ASP A 256 17.32 -13.13 9.74
N ILE A 257 17.64 -12.65 8.55
CA ILE A 257 17.52 -11.24 8.19
C ILE A 257 17.30 -11.10 6.69
N THR A 258 16.26 -10.35 6.31
CA THR A 258 15.95 -10.07 4.91
C THR A 258 15.64 -8.59 4.72
N GLU A 259 15.97 -8.07 3.56
CA GLU A 259 15.65 -6.70 3.15
C GLU A 259 14.83 -6.75 1.86
N GLU A 260 13.69 -6.07 1.85
CA GLU A 260 12.82 -5.94 0.69
C GLU A 260 12.54 -4.47 0.39
N GLU A 261 12.60 -4.12 -0.90
CA GLU A 261 12.15 -2.81 -1.38
C GLU A 261 10.65 -2.89 -1.69
N ILE A 262 9.83 -2.44 -0.73
CA ILE A 262 8.36 -2.56 -0.84
C ILE A 262 7.73 -1.48 -1.73
N ARG A 263 8.42 -0.34 -1.92
CA ARG A 263 8.08 0.75 -2.84
C ARG A 263 9.36 1.46 -3.26
N GLN A 264 9.33 2.19 -4.38
CA GLN A 264 10.50 2.87 -4.95
C GLN A 264 11.30 3.68 -3.90
N GLY A 265 12.42 3.12 -3.42
CA GLY A 265 13.32 3.67 -2.41
C GLY A 265 12.96 3.42 -0.94
N ILE A 266 11.86 2.73 -0.62
CA ILE A 266 11.47 2.33 0.74
C ILE A 266 11.90 0.87 0.94
N ILE A 267 12.96 0.70 1.73
CA ILE A 267 13.46 -0.60 2.15
C ILE A 267 12.88 -0.92 3.53
N VAL A 268 12.42 -2.16 3.69
CA VAL A 268 12.04 -2.72 4.98
C VAL A 268 12.96 -3.89 5.28
N THR A 269 13.51 -3.91 6.48
CA THR A 269 14.25 -5.06 7.00
C THR A 269 13.34 -5.86 7.93
N GLU A 270 13.19 -7.14 7.66
CA GLU A 270 12.70 -8.13 8.64
C GLU A 270 13.92 -8.78 9.30
N ILE A 271 13.99 -8.73 10.63
CA ILE A 271 15.08 -9.31 11.41
C ILE A 271 14.53 -10.23 12.49
N HIS A 272 15.04 -11.45 12.52
CA HIS A 272 14.71 -12.45 13.55
C HIS A 272 15.91 -12.64 14.47
N ILE A 273 15.74 -12.33 15.75
CA ILE A 273 16.76 -12.59 16.77
C ILE A 273 16.27 -13.57 17.84
N VAL A 274 17.23 -14.25 18.46
CA VAL A 274 17.01 -15.10 19.64
C VAL A 274 17.86 -14.59 20.79
N ASP A 275 17.23 -14.32 21.94
CA ASP A 275 17.94 -13.88 23.15
C ASP A 275 18.65 -15.06 23.87
N ASP A 276 19.45 -14.75 24.90
CA ASP A 276 20.18 -15.73 25.71
C ASP A 276 19.28 -16.75 26.47
N TYR A 277 17.96 -16.53 26.46
CA TYR A 277 16.96 -17.39 27.09
C TYR A 277 16.12 -18.17 26.06
N ASP A 278 16.57 -18.23 24.81
CA ASP A 278 15.87 -18.84 23.68
C ASP A 278 14.50 -18.20 23.37
N ASN A 279 14.29 -16.93 23.75
CA ASN A 279 13.08 -16.21 23.36
C ASN A 279 13.26 -15.62 21.96
N SER A 280 12.23 -15.81 21.15
CA SER A 280 12.17 -15.39 19.75
C SER A 280 11.60 -13.98 19.62
N TYR A 281 12.25 -13.16 18.80
CA TYR A 281 11.81 -11.80 18.47
C TYR A 281 11.93 -11.58 16.97
N VAL A 282 10.85 -11.14 16.34
CA VAL A 282 10.86 -10.68 14.95
C VAL A 282 10.57 -9.19 14.93
N GLY A 283 11.43 -8.45 14.24
CA GLY A 283 11.36 -7.01 14.14
C GLY A 283 11.26 -6.56 12.70
N PHE A 284 10.45 -5.53 12.46
CA PHE A 284 10.39 -4.83 11.19
C PHE A 284 10.96 -3.42 11.36
N TYR A 285 11.94 -3.08 10.53
CA TYR A 285 12.66 -1.80 10.55
C TYR A 285 12.50 -1.11 9.19
N ALA A 286 12.06 0.14 9.17
CA ALA A 286 11.90 0.91 7.92
C ALA A 286 13.24 1.49 7.44
N GLY A 287 14.13 0.63 6.98
CA GLY A 287 15.38 1.00 6.34
C GLY A 287 16.24 -0.22 6.06
N ALA A 288 17.37 0.00 5.41
CA ALA A 288 18.44 -1.00 5.31
C ALA A 288 19.30 -1.00 6.59
N THR A 289 19.84 -2.16 6.93
CA THR A 289 20.68 -2.38 8.11
C THR A 289 22.18 -2.34 7.82
N GLY A 290 22.57 -2.42 6.54
CA GLY A 290 23.96 -2.37 6.12
C GLY A 290 24.67 -3.70 6.35
N ASP A 291 25.73 -3.69 7.16
CA ASP A 291 26.61 -4.84 7.38
C ASP A 291 26.16 -5.71 8.58
N ILE A 292 24.85 -5.88 8.78
CA ILE A 292 24.29 -6.83 9.77
C ILE A 292 23.90 -8.10 9.04
N TYR A 293 24.38 -9.25 9.52
CA TYR A 293 24.15 -10.55 8.91
C TYR A 293 23.64 -11.57 9.93
N GLU A 294 23.20 -12.73 9.44
CA GLU A 294 23.00 -13.91 10.28
C GLU A 294 24.24 -14.20 11.14
N GLU A 295 24.01 -14.72 12.35
CA GLU A 295 25.02 -15.01 13.39
C GLU A 295 25.59 -13.78 14.11
N ASP A 296 25.32 -12.55 13.66
CA ASP A 296 25.73 -11.34 14.40
C ASP A 296 24.95 -11.20 15.72
N PHE A 297 25.58 -10.61 16.73
CA PHE A 297 24.92 -10.26 17.98
C PHE A 297 24.49 -8.80 17.93
N VAL A 298 23.20 -8.54 18.08
CA VAL A 298 22.63 -7.20 17.95
C VAL A 298 21.79 -6.81 19.16
N THR A 299 21.68 -5.50 19.39
CA THR A 299 20.65 -4.90 20.24
C THR A 299 19.59 -4.23 19.36
N ILE A 300 18.34 -4.64 19.54
CA ILE A 300 17.16 -4.04 18.91
C ILE A 300 16.42 -3.22 19.96
N ARG A 301 16.02 -2.00 19.56
CA ARG A 301 15.07 -1.17 20.32
C ARG A 301 13.82 -0.97 19.49
N GLY A 302 12.68 -1.22 20.09
CA GLY A 302 11.41 -1.16 19.39
C GLY A 302 10.23 -1.23 20.34
N VAL A 303 9.02 -1.18 19.77
CA VAL A 303 7.78 -1.26 20.54
C VAL A 303 7.11 -2.58 20.23
N PRO A 304 6.64 -3.32 21.24
CA PRO A 304 5.92 -4.56 21.02
C PRO A 304 4.59 -4.36 20.34
N THR A 305 4.28 -5.27 19.43
CA THR A 305 3.07 -5.19 18.59
C THR A 305 2.14 -6.35 18.84
N SER A 306 2.63 -7.58 18.73
CA SER A 306 1.83 -8.78 18.99
C SER A 306 2.70 -9.97 19.44
N LEU A 307 2.05 -11.00 19.97
CA LEU A 307 2.62 -12.33 20.14
C LEU A 307 2.05 -13.20 19.03
N TYR A 308 2.92 -13.79 18.21
CA TYR A 308 2.47 -14.66 17.13
C TYR A 308 3.23 -15.98 17.11
N TYR A 309 2.63 -16.95 16.42
CA TYR A 309 3.04 -18.36 16.43
C TYR A 309 3.35 -18.78 15.01
N PHE A 310 4.50 -19.41 14.80
CA PHE A 310 4.85 -19.98 13.50
C PHE A 310 5.45 -21.37 13.66
N ASP A 311 5.26 -22.19 12.63
CA ASP A 311 5.77 -23.56 12.61
C ASP A 311 7.24 -23.59 12.21
N ASN A 312 8.04 -24.34 12.98
CA ASN A 312 9.45 -24.53 12.68
C ASN A 312 9.65 -25.55 11.56
N ILE A 313 10.67 -25.33 10.73
CA ILE A 313 11.08 -26.28 9.68
C ILE A 313 11.48 -27.64 10.30
N SER A 314 12.05 -27.65 11.52
CA SER A 314 12.40 -28.86 12.26
C SER A 314 11.21 -29.57 12.93
N GLY A 315 10.00 -28.99 12.82
CA GLY A 315 8.80 -29.40 13.56
C GLY A 315 8.66 -28.69 14.92
N GLY A 316 7.41 -28.50 15.34
CA GLY A 316 7.04 -27.72 16.53
C GLY A 316 6.60 -26.30 16.19
N THR A 317 6.16 -25.55 17.20
CA THR A 317 5.67 -24.17 17.06
C THR A 317 6.53 -23.26 17.91
N THR A 318 7.01 -22.16 17.33
CA THR A 318 7.73 -21.09 18.03
C THR A 318 6.76 -19.97 18.36
N ILE A 319 6.92 -19.38 19.54
CA ILE A 319 6.24 -18.16 19.96
C ILE A 319 7.23 -17.02 19.80
N SER A 320 6.85 -15.99 19.04
CA SER A 320 7.68 -14.80 18.82
C SER A 320 6.96 -13.53 19.26
N ILE A 321 7.74 -12.57 19.74
CA ILE A 321 7.29 -11.20 19.97
C ILE A 321 7.59 -10.39 18.71
N LEU A 322 6.55 -9.84 18.10
CA LEU A 322 6.65 -8.94 16.97
C LEU A 322 6.95 -7.50 17.45
N LEU A 323 7.93 -6.85 16.83
CA LEU A 323 8.39 -5.51 17.17
C LEU A 323 8.32 -4.56 15.97
N GLY A 324 7.80 -3.35 16.17
CA GLY A 324 8.12 -2.19 15.32
C GLY A 324 9.47 -1.61 15.78
N VAL A 325 10.49 -1.67 14.93
CA VAL A 325 11.88 -1.39 15.30
C VAL A 325 12.27 0.07 15.05
N SER A 326 12.88 0.67 16.08
CA SER A 326 13.43 2.03 16.06
C SER A 326 14.92 2.05 15.71
N THR A 327 15.72 1.18 16.35
CA THR A 327 17.17 1.08 16.11
C THR A 327 17.63 -0.37 16.16
N ILE A 328 18.64 -0.68 15.34
CA ILE A 328 19.41 -1.93 15.40
C ILE A 328 20.88 -1.55 15.56
N GLU A 329 21.58 -2.17 16.52
CA GLU A 329 22.97 -1.88 16.85
C GLU A 329 23.74 -3.21 16.94
N ILE A 330 24.76 -3.39 16.11
CA ILE A 330 25.68 -4.53 16.27
C ILE A 330 26.50 -4.35 17.55
N ILE A 331 26.67 -5.43 18.30
CA ILE A 331 27.54 -5.47 19.48
C ILE A 331 28.77 -6.30 19.10
N GLU A 332 29.92 -5.63 19.02
CA GLU A 332 31.23 -6.28 18.92
C GLU A 332 31.67 -6.95 20.24
#